data_AF-A0A7L1P7M9-F1
#
_entry.id   AF-A0A7L1P7M9-F1
#
_cell.length_a   1.000
_cell.length_b   1.000
_cell.length_c   1.000
_cell.angle_alpha   90.00
_cell.angle_beta   90.00
_cell.angle_gamma   90.00
#
_symmetry.space_group_name_H-M   'P 1'
#
loop_
_entity.id
_entity.type
_entity.pdbx_description
1 polymer ?
#
loop_
_entity_poly.entity_id
_entity_poly.type
_entity_poly.pdbx_seq_one_letter_code
_entity_poly.pdbx_strand_id
1 'polypeptide(L)'
;GIPEITADHPEVQAMVEEAMKIASVSEVTMSSEIHAEVLQGAIAELMKTNKDRFPGASEKGGWVVENYPLSADHWSALSEKGLLPDTVVCLKDTPKNGACILRRAYLASRNENTSEILERPTDEALEKKEDDAREGMEETLTSEEDQSPDTAEENGEKIMQPEFAEDSFPETEEIKRIKKNINLFKNDWKTVESAIKKSSQVQVVVLEIAEQTPESLLNQTLLVMEKPFKYYGWKLSDEDLEEEAQDLAAEGENEQEEEEGE
;
A
#
# COMPACT_ATOMS: atom_id res chain seq x y z
N GLY A 1 32.40 -54.19 23.28
CA GLY A 1 31.14 -53.47 23.48
C GLY A 1 31.03 -52.41 22.42
N ILE A 2 29.81 -52.03 22.04
CA ILE A 2 29.57 -50.86 21.19
C ILE A 2 29.75 -49.63 22.11
N PRO A 3 30.47 -48.56 21.70
CA PRO A 3 30.55 -47.35 22.52
C PRO A 3 29.17 -46.72 22.68
N GLU A 4 28.85 -46.28 23.89
CA GLU A 4 27.58 -45.66 24.23
C GLU A 4 27.60 -44.19 23.78
N ILE A 5 26.73 -43.85 22.84
CA ILE A 5 26.67 -42.50 22.26
C ILE A 5 25.85 -41.60 23.19
N THR A 6 26.54 -40.68 23.87
CA THR A 6 25.95 -39.68 24.77
C THR A 6 25.71 -38.34 24.05
N ALA A 7 24.98 -37.42 24.68
CA ALA A 7 24.70 -36.09 24.11
C ALA A 7 25.97 -35.26 23.85
N ASP A 8 27.05 -35.52 24.61
CA ASP A 8 28.36 -34.87 24.44
C ASP A 8 29.26 -35.55 23.39
N HIS A 9 28.76 -36.56 22.68
CA HIS A 9 29.52 -37.21 21.62
C HIS A 9 29.73 -36.21 20.46
N PRO A 10 30.96 -36.05 19.92
CA PRO A 10 31.26 -35.00 18.94
C PRO A 10 30.44 -35.11 17.65
N GLU A 11 30.03 -36.31 17.28
CA GLU A 11 29.14 -36.56 16.13
C GLU A 11 27.70 -36.05 16.37
N VAL A 12 27.20 -36.16 17.61
CA VAL A 12 25.88 -35.63 17.99
C VAL A 12 25.91 -34.10 18.06
N GLN A 13 26.97 -33.53 18.63
CA GLN A 13 27.17 -32.08 18.66
C GLN A 13 27.30 -31.49 17.25
N ALA A 14 28.07 -32.13 16.36
CA ALA A 14 28.19 -31.73 14.95
C ALA A 14 26.84 -31.78 14.21
N MET A 15 26.04 -32.84 14.40
CA MET A 15 24.69 -32.92 13.83
C MET A 15 23.77 -31.81 14.35
N VAL A 16 23.87 -31.44 15.63
CA VAL A 16 23.07 -30.36 16.23
C VAL A 16 23.51 -28.98 15.74
N GLU A 17 24.82 -28.70 15.65
CA GLU A 17 25.33 -27.48 15.04
C GLU A 17 24.96 -27.36 13.56
N GLU A 18 25.05 -28.44 12.80
CA GLU A 18 24.63 -28.47 11.39
C GLU A 18 23.13 -28.19 11.26
N ALA A 19 22.29 -28.86 12.06
CA ALA A 19 20.85 -28.61 12.09
C ALA A 19 20.51 -27.17 12.51
N MET A 20 21.22 -26.62 13.51
CA MET A 20 21.03 -25.24 13.98
C MET A 20 21.48 -24.22 12.93
N LYS A 21 22.55 -24.51 12.19
CA LYS A 21 23.04 -23.70 11.08
C LYS A 21 22.10 -23.74 9.87
N ILE A 22 21.56 -24.91 9.54
CA ILE A 22 20.51 -25.06 8.53
C ILE A 22 19.27 -24.26 8.97
N ALA A 23 18.84 -24.39 10.22
CA ALA A 23 17.71 -23.64 10.76
C ALA A 23 17.93 -22.12 10.77
N SER A 24 19.15 -21.63 11.03
CA SER A 24 19.47 -20.19 10.98
C SER A 24 19.56 -19.61 9.56
N VAL A 25 19.72 -20.46 8.54
CA VAL A 25 19.69 -20.07 7.11
C VAL A 25 18.29 -20.27 6.51
N SER A 26 17.46 -21.13 7.12
CA SER A 26 16.05 -21.27 6.78
C SER A 26 15.27 -20.02 7.17
N GLU A 27 14.91 -19.22 6.16
CA GLU A 27 13.97 -18.12 6.30
C GLU A 27 12.64 -18.66 6.85
N VAL A 28 12.24 -18.24 8.05
CA VAL A 28 10.96 -18.62 8.65
C VAL A 28 9.85 -17.86 7.93
N THR A 29 9.47 -18.36 6.76
CA THR A 29 8.30 -17.88 6.02
C THR A 29 7.06 -18.23 6.83
N MET A 30 6.46 -17.20 7.44
CA MET A 30 5.19 -17.33 8.14
C MET A 30 4.11 -17.78 7.15
N SER A 31 3.23 -18.69 7.59
CA SER A 31 2.19 -19.23 6.70
C SER A 31 1.21 -18.14 6.26
N SER A 32 0.61 -18.30 5.07
CA SER A 32 -0.37 -17.37 4.50
C SER A 32 -1.54 -17.09 5.46
N GLU A 33 -1.92 -18.09 6.24
CA GLU A 33 -3.01 -18.03 7.22
C GLU A 33 -2.64 -17.12 8.39
N ILE A 34 -1.37 -17.12 8.82
CA ILE A 34 -0.89 -16.26 9.91
C ILE A 34 -0.87 -14.80 9.45
N HIS A 35 -0.47 -14.53 8.21
CA HIS A 35 -0.57 -13.17 7.64
C HIS A 35 -2.02 -12.67 7.60
N ALA A 36 -2.97 -13.52 7.20
CA ALA A 36 -4.39 -13.19 7.22
C ALA A 36 -4.94 -12.99 8.65
N GLU A 37 -4.49 -13.78 9.63
CA GLU A 37 -4.89 -13.64 11.04
C GLU A 37 -4.35 -12.36 11.70
N VAL A 38 -3.09 -12.01 11.42
CA VAL A 38 -2.50 -10.74 11.90
C VAL A 38 -3.28 -9.55 11.32
N LEU A 39 -3.61 -9.58 10.02
CA LEU A 39 -4.44 -8.55 9.40
C LEU A 39 -5.86 -8.50 10.01
N GLN A 40 -6.48 -9.66 10.26
CA GLN A 40 -7.79 -9.75 10.92
C GLN A 40 -7.77 -9.06 12.29
N GLY A 41 -6.73 -9.34 13.09
CA GLY A 41 -6.52 -8.72 14.40
C GLY A 41 -6.37 -7.20 14.31
N ALA A 42 -5.51 -6.73 13.39
CA ALA A 42 -5.25 -5.31 13.17
C ALA A 42 -6.52 -4.56 12.72
N ILE A 43 -7.33 -5.13 11.81
CA ILE A 43 -8.60 -4.54 11.39
C ILE A 43 -9.60 -4.49 12.56
N ALA A 44 -9.68 -5.56 13.37
CA ALA A 44 -10.57 -5.61 14.52
C ALA A 44 -10.18 -4.62 15.64
N GLU A 45 -8.88 -4.30 15.79
CA GLU A 45 -8.39 -3.26 16.69
C GLU A 45 -8.64 -1.85 16.13
N LEU A 46 -8.43 -1.65 14.83
CA LEU A 46 -8.74 -0.41 14.12
C LEU A 46 -10.23 -0.04 14.27
N MET A 47 -11.14 -1.00 14.09
CA MET A 47 -12.59 -0.78 14.24
C MET A 47 -12.97 -0.34 15.66
N LYS A 48 -12.33 -0.87 16.71
CA LYS A 48 -12.61 -0.48 18.10
C LYS A 48 -12.26 0.98 18.38
N THR A 49 -11.16 1.48 17.79
CA THR A 49 -10.65 2.84 17.99
C THR A 49 -11.19 3.85 16.97
N ASN A 50 -12.01 3.42 16.01
CA ASN A 50 -12.43 4.27 14.89
C ASN A 50 -13.26 5.49 15.33
N LYS A 51 -14.10 5.37 16.36
CA LYS A 51 -14.89 6.50 16.91
C LYS A 51 -14.01 7.57 17.56
N ASP A 52 -12.91 7.17 18.20
CA ASP A 52 -12.00 8.09 18.88
C ASP A 52 -11.13 8.83 17.86
N ARG A 53 -10.73 8.14 16.79
CA ARG A 53 -9.98 8.71 15.66
C ARG A 53 -10.81 9.64 14.78
N PHE A 54 -12.08 9.30 14.56
CA PHE A 54 -12.99 10.03 13.68
C PHE A 54 -14.37 10.20 14.33
N PRO A 55 -14.54 11.20 15.21
CA PRO A 55 -15.82 11.47 15.86
C PRO A 55 -16.94 11.71 14.86
N GLY A 56 -18.03 10.93 14.97
CA GLY A 56 -19.17 10.97 14.05
C GLY A 56 -19.08 10.04 12.83
N ALA A 57 -17.95 9.35 12.61
CA ALA A 57 -17.84 8.34 11.57
C ALA A 57 -18.56 7.01 11.91
N SER A 58 -18.81 6.20 10.88
CA SER A 58 -19.35 4.84 11.03
C SER A 58 -18.41 3.94 11.84
N GLU A 59 -18.97 3.05 12.65
CA GLU A 59 -18.23 2.08 13.47
C GLU A 59 -17.31 1.16 12.65
N LYS A 60 -17.69 0.84 11.41
CA LYS A 60 -16.97 -0.15 10.59
C LYS A 60 -15.72 0.42 9.90
N GLY A 61 -15.58 1.75 9.84
CA GLY A 61 -14.43 2.41 9.21
C GLY A 61 -14.16 1.97 7.77
N GLY A 62 -12.92 2.18 7.34
CA GLY A 62 -12.35 1.65 6.10
C GLY A 62 -10.87 1.37 6.32
N TRP A 63 -10.29 0.48 5.51
CA TRP A 63 -8.89 0.09 5.61
C TRP A 63 -8.25 0.02 4.24
N VAL A 64 -6.94 0.31 4.19
CA VAL A 64 -6.09 0.16 3.01
C VAL A 64 -4.85 -0.60 3.47
N VAL A 65 -4.47 -1.64 2.73
CA VAL A 65 -3.23 -2.39 2.97
C VAL A 65 -2.32 -2.18 1.76
N GLU A 66 -1.08 -1.78 2.03
CA GLU A 66 -0.05 -1.62 1.00
C GLU A 66 0.73 -2.92 0.81
N ASN A 67 1.13 -3.21 -0.43
CA ASN A 67 2.03 -4.31 -0.80
C ASN A 67 1.60 -5.72 -0.30
N TYR A 68 0.29 -5.95 -0.17
CA TYR A 68 -0.30 -7.26 0.13
C TYR A 68 -1.60 -7.41 -0.67
N PRO A 69 -1.91 -8.60 -1.24
CA PRO A 69 -1.23 -9.88 -1.07
C PRO A 69 -0.04 -10.09 -2.03
N LEU A 70 0.98 -10.79 -1.54
CA LEU A 70 2.21 -11.09 -2.29
C LEU A 70 2.15 -12.40 -3.10
N SER A 71 1.18 -13.29 -2.82
CA SER A 71 1.04 -14.59 -3.47
C SER A 71 -0.43 -15.01 -3.62
N ALA A 72 -0.70 -16.04 -4.43
CA ALA A 72 -2.04 -16.60 -4.56
C ALA A 72 -2.52 -17.29 -3.27
N ASP A 73 -1.61 -17.79 -2.45
CA ASP A 73 -1.93 -18.40 -1.16
C ASP A 73 -2.36 -17.32 -0.16
N HIS A 74 -1.69 -16.16 -0.14
CA HIS A 74 -2.14 -14.97 0.60
C HIS A 74 -3.55 -14.51 0.16
N TRP A 75 -3.84 -14.50 -1.15
CA TRP A 75 -5.19 -14.19 -1.66
C TRP A 75 -6.23 -15.21 -1.18
N SER A 76 -5.88 -16.49 -1.17
CA SER A 76 -6.77 -17.58 -0.74
C SER A 76 -7.06 -17.50 0.75
N ALA A 77 -6.05 -17.30 1.59
CA ALA A 77 -6.20 -17.11 3.04
C ALA A 77 -7.07 -15.88 3.38
N LEU A 78 -6.93 -14.76 2.63
CA LEU A 78 -7.85 -13.62 2.75
C LEU A 78 -9.30 -14.01 2.40
N SER A 79 -9.49 -14.77 1.32
CA SER A 79 -10.81 -15.22 0.88
C SER A 79 -11.49 -16.10 1.93
N GLU A 80 -10.77 -17.02 2.56
CA GLU A 80 -11.29 -17.91 3.60
C GLU A 80 -11.65 -17.16 4.89
N LYS A 81 -10.90 -16.11 5.25
CA LYS A 81 -11.17 -15.25 6.40
C LYS A 81 -12.25 -14.19 6.14
N GLY A 82 -12.74 -14.04 4.90
CA GLY A 82 -13.69 -13.00 4.52
C GLY A 82 -13.09 -11.59 4.50
N LEU A 83 -11.80 -11.47 4.21
CA LEU A 83 -11.01 -10.23 4.25
C LEU A 83 -10.62 -9.73 2.85
N LEU A 84 -11.39 -10.09 1.81
CA LEU A 84 -11.15 -9.56 0.48
C LEU A 84 -11.48 -8.05 0.44
N PRO A 85 -10.62 -7.20 -0.15
CA PRO A 85 -10.91 -5.79 -0.35
C PRO A 85 -11.94 -5.59 -1.47
N ASP A 86 -12.77 -4.55 -1.39
CA ASP A 86 -13.70 -4.19 -2.46
C ASP A 86 -12.95 -3.74 -3.75
N THR A 87 -11.79 -3.13 -3.58
CA THR A 87 -10.97 -2.57 -4.68
C THR A 87 -9.49 -2.90 -4.49
N VAL A 88 -8.84 -3.35 -5.57
CA VAL A 88 -7.38 -3.53 -5.65
C VAL A 88 -6.83 -2.57 -6.69
N VAL A 89 -6.00 -1.61 -6.24
CA VAL A 89 -5.32 -0.63 -7.11
C VAL A 89 -3.91 -1.12 -7.42
N CYS A 90 -3.60 -1.28 -8.70
CA CYS A 90 -2.30 -1.71 -9.20
C CYS A 90 -1.67 -0.58 -10.03
N LEU A 91 -0.58 -0.01 -9.51
CA LEU A 91 0.24 0.97 -10.23
C LEU A 91 1.21 0.22 -11.17
N LYS A 92 1.19 0.55 -12.45
CA LYS A 92 2.07 -0.04 -13.48
C LYS A 92 2.89 1.05 -14.19
N ASP A 93 4.05 0.66 -14.69
CA ASP A 93 4.95 1.46 -15.52
C ASP A 93 5.25 0.68 -16.80
N THR A 94 4.50 0.99 -17.86
CA THR A 94 4.53 0.25 -19.13
C THR A 94 5.09 1.01 -20.34
N PRO A 95 4.80 2.32 -20.59
CA PRO A 95 5.21 3.03 -21.80
C PRO A 95 6.72 3.11 -22.00
N LYS A 96 7.49 3.11 -20.91
CA LYS A 96 8.95 3.21 -20.91
C LYS A 96 9.58 1.99 -20.22
N ASN A 97 8.99 0.80 -20.40
CA ASN A 97 9.51 -0.51 -19.95
C ASN A 97 9.73 -0.69 -18.42
N GLY A 98 9.23 0.22 -17.58
CA GLY A 98 9.54 0.25 -16.15
C GLY A 98 10.64 1.26 -15.76
N ALA A 99 11.04 2.17 -16.67
CA ALA A 99 12.12 3.11 -16.43
C ALA A 99 11.82 4.12 -15.31
N CYS A 100 10.56 4.51 -15.06
CA CYS A 100 10.22 5.41 -13.97
C CYS A 100 10.40 4.70 -12.61
N ILE A 101 9.95 3.44 -12.49
CA ILE A 101 10.16 2.61 -11.29
C ILE A 101 11.66 2.34 -11.09
N LEU A 102 12.38 1.92 -12.13
CA LEU A 102 13.82 1.64 -12.07
C LEU A 102 14.61 2.89 -11.63
N ARG A 103 14.27 4.07 -12.16
CA ARG A 103 14.90 5.35 -11.77
C ARG A 103 14.63 5.70 -10.32
N ARG A 104 13.37 5.62 -9.87
CA ARG A 104 12.98 5.93 -8.48
C ARG A 104 13.68 5.00 -7.50
N ALA A 105 13.69 3.69 -7.77
CA ALA A 105 14.37 2.70 -6.94
C ALA A 105 15.89 2.94 -6.86
N TYR A 106 16.54 3.25 -7.98
CA TYR A 106 17.98 3.55 -8.02
C TYR A 106 18.36 4.86 -7.30
N LEU A 107 17.52 5.89 -7.38
CA LEU A 107 17.73 7.13 -6.63
C LEU A 107 17.50 6.93 -5.13
N ALA A 108 16.49 6.15 -4.74
CA ALA A 108 16.23 5.82 -3.35
C ALA A 108 17.41 5.07 -2.70
N SER A 109 17.88 3.98 -3.34
CA SER A 109 19.01 3.20 -2.82
C SER A 109 20.31 4.01 -2.74
N ARG A 110 20.55 4.93 -3.68
CA ARG A 110 21.67 5.87 -3.61
C ARG A 110 21.54 6.93 -2.50
N ASN A 111 20.32 7.38 -2.22
CA ASN A 111 20.08 8.32 -1.13
C ASN A 111 20.29 7.66 0.24
N GLU A 112 19.80 6.44 0.44
CA GLU A 112 20.10 5.62 1.64
C GLU A 112 21.62 5.46 1.83
N ASN A 113 22.33 5.08 0.77
CA ASN A 113 23.80 4.94 0.78
C ASN A 113 24.55 6.26 1.03
N THR A 114 23.96 7.44 0.78
CA THR A 114 24.61 8.74 1.07
C THR A 114 24.36 9.22 2.49
N SER A 115 23.26 8.84 3.14
CA SER A 115 23.06 9.06 4.59
C SER A 115 24.14 8.38 5.43
N GLU A 116 24.52 7.13 5.12
CA GLU A 116 25.59 6.41 5.85
C GLU A 116 26.99 7.02 5.68
N ILE A 117 27.20 7.85 4.65
CA ILE A 117 28.50 8.49 4.37
C ILE A 117 28.63 9.84 5.09
N LEU A 118 27.52 10.43 5.57
CA LEU A 118 27.53 11.72 6.27
C LEU A 118 27.86 11.63 7.78
N GLU A 119 27.97 10.43 8.36
CA GLU A 119 28.42 10.21 9.76
C GLU A 119 29.92 9.89 9.88
N ARG A 120 30.76 10.59 9.11
CA ARG A 120 32.18 10.80 9.49
C ARG A 120 32.56 12.27 9.29
N PRO A 121 32.31 13.16 10.27
CA PRO A 121 33.18 14.30 10.44
C PRO A 121 34.60 13.77 10.64
N THR A 122 35.48 14.01 9.68
CA THR A 122 36.91 13.80 9.89
C THR A 122 37.41 14.96 10.75
N ASP A 123 37.47 14.73 12.07
CA ASP A 123 37.90 15.74 13.06
C ASP A 123 39.29 16.34 12.78
N GLU A 124 40.12 15.69 11.95
CA GLU A 124 41.41 16.21 11.46
C GLU A 124 41.31 17.48 10.59
N ALA A 125 40.12 17.90 10.15
CA ALA A 125 39.95 19.04 9.24
C ALA A 125 39.63 20.39 9.93
N LEU A 126 39.27 20.40 11.22
CA LEU A 126 38.78 21.62 11.90
C LEU A 126 39.80 22.27 12.86
N GLU A 127 40.74 21.53 13.45
CA GLU A 127 41.76 22.07 14.39
C GLU A 127 42.81 23.05 13.78
N LYS A 128 42.66 23.50 12.52
CA LYS A 128 43.63 24.41 11.86
C LYS A 128 43.05 25.69 11.30
N LYS A 129 41.83 26.07 11.68
CA LYS A 129 41.22 27.36 11.30
C LYS A 129 40.45 28.07 12.42
N GLU A 130 40.91 27.97 13.66
CA GLU A 130 40.24 28.59 14.82
C GLU A 130 41.19 29.40 15.72
N ASP A 131 42.20 30.07 15.15
CA ASP A 131 43.25 30.77 15.95
C ASP A 131 43.65 32.18 15.43
N ASP A 132 42.91 32.79 14.48
CA ASP A 132 43.25 34.14 13.96
C ASP A 132 42.06 34.94 13.38
N ALA A 133 40.89 34.90 14.04
CA ALA A 133 39.70 35.61 13.55
C ALA A 133 38.64 36.00 14.61
N ARG A 134 39.02 36.32 15.86
CA ARG A 134 38.03 36.80 16.86
C ARG A 134 38.53 37.79 17.92
N GLU A 135 39.20 38.86 17.49
CA GLU A 135 39.21 40.13 18.24
C GLU A 135 38.31 41.12 17.49
N GLY A 136 37.17 41.48 18.08
CA GLY A 136 36.09 42.22 17.40
C GLY A 136 34.74 42.00 18.10
N MET A 137 34.48 42.80 19.13
CA MET A 137 33.36 42.68 20.07
C MET A 137 32.32 43.81 19.85
N GLU A 138 31.04 43.52 20.15
CA GLU A 138 29.87 44.46 20.15
C GLU A 138 29.53 45.11 18.79
N GLU A 139 28.30 45.55 18.46
CA GLU A 139 26.98 45.55 19.12
C GLU A 139 26.03 44.54 18.39
N THR A 140 24.72 44.37 18.63
CA THR A 140 23.69 45.08 19.44
C THR A 140 22.67 44.04 20.00
N LEU A 141 21.47 44.47 20.43
CA LEU A 141 20.36 43.65 20.93
C LEU A 141 19.01 44.08 20.29
N THR A 142 17.96 43.26 20.51
CA THR A 142 16.50 43.52 20.28
C THR A 142 16.03 43.53 18.81
N SER A 143 14.92 42.89 18.41
CA SER A 143 13.63 42.72 19.10
C SER A 143 12.86 41.43 18.71
N GLU A 144 11.87 41.07 19.52
CA GLU A 144 10.83 40.06 19.25
C GLU A 144 9.66 40.69 18.46
N GLU A 145 9.01 39.96 17.54
CA GLU A 145 7.53 39.95 17.43
C GLU A 145 7.01 38.80 16.54
N ASP A 146 5.75 38.41 16.77
CA ASP A 146 5.05 37.31 16.10
C ASP A 146 4.85 37.49 14.59
N GLN A 147 4.96 36.36 13.87
CA GLN A 147 4.08 36.08 12.74
C GLN A 147 4.04 34.59 12.40
N SER A 148 2.93 33.94 12.77
CA SER A 148 2.41 32.84 11.97
C SER A 148 1.94 33.38 10.61
N PRO A 149 1.97 32.56 9.57
CA PRO A 149 0.68 32.02 9.15
C PRO A 149 0.69 30.53 8.80
N ASP A 150 -0.54 30.02 8.80
CA ASP A 150 -1.00 28.78 8.19
C ASP A 150 -0.76 28.75 6.65
N THR A 151 -1.17 27.68 5.98
CA THR A 151 -1.16 27.47 4.51
C THR A 151 0.21 27.25 3.84
N ALA A 152 0.66 26.00 3.85
CA ALA A 152 1.50 25.45 2.78
C ALA A 152 0.58 24.79 1.73
N GLU A 153 -0.02 25.60 0.87
CA GLU A 153 -0.80 25.09 -0.28
C GLU A 153 0.10 24.33 -1.26
N GLU A 154 -0.39 23.16 -1.67
CA GLU A 154 -0.44 22.71 -3.06
C GLU A 154 0.67 23.24 -3.99
N ASN A 155 1.81 22.53 -4.00
CA ASN A 155 2.56 22.40 -5.24
C ASN A 155 2.31 20.98 -5.77
N GLY A 156 1.25 20.84 -6.57
CA GLY A 156 0.95 19.63 -7.36
C GLY A 156 2.00 19.45 -8.45
N GLU A 157 3.23 19.17 -8.03
CA GLU A 157 4.42 19.16 -8.87
C GLU A 157 4.33 17.94 -9.78
N LYS A 158 3.76 18.19 -10.96
CA LYS A 158 3.72 17.26 -12.09
C LYS A 158 5.09 16.62 -12.19
N ILE A 159 5.17 15.29 -12.02
CA ILE A 159 6.43 14.53 -11.95
C ILE A 159 7.06 14.46 -13.36
N MET A 160 7.45 15.62 -13.88
CA MET A 160 8.21 15.84 -15.10
C MET A 160 9.67 15.54 -14.80
N GLN A 161 9.93 14.28 -14.46
CA GLN A 161 11.29 13.76 -14.52
C GLN A 161 11.78 13.93 -15.97
N PRO A 162 12.96 14.54 -16.20
CA PRO A 162 13.46 14.77 -17.54
C PRO A 162 13.61 13.43 -18.27
N GLU A 163 13.21 13.40 -19.54
CA GLU A 163 13.36 12.21 -20.39
C GLU A 163 14.85 11.86 -20.52
N PHE A 164 15.23 10.76 -19.88
CA PHE A 164 16.54 10.15 -20.04
C PHE A 164 16.37 8.79 -20.70
N ALA A 165 17.16 8.53 -21.74
CA ALA A 165 17.18 7.26 -22.43
C ALA A 165 17.69 6.13 -21.49
N GLU A 166 17.21 4.91 -21.75
CA GLU A 166 17.49 3.69 -20.97
C GLU A 166 19.00 3.40 -20.82
N ASP A 167 19.83 3.89 -21.75
CA ASP A 167 21.30 3.81 -21.79
C ASP A 167 22.05 4.64 -20.73
N SER A 168 21.35 5.42 -19.89
CA SER A 168 21.99 6.33 -18.92
C SER A 168 22.23 5.75 -17.52
N PHE A 169 21.81 4.50 -17.28
CA PHE A 169 22.02 3.78 -16.02
C PHE A 169 23.37 3.04 -16.04
N PRO A 170 24.26 3.23 -15.05
CA PRO A 170 25.51 2.47 -14.99
C PRO A 170 25.22 1.00 -14.67
N GLU A 171 25.91 0.05 -15.31
CA GLU A 171 25.62 -1.39 -15.20
C GLU A 171 26.18 -2.01 -13.90
N THR A 172 25.81 -1.42 -12.76
CA THR A 172 26.22 -1.80 -11.40
C THR A 172 25.43 -3.01 -10.88
N GLU A 173 25.99 -3.72 -9.90
CA GLU A 173 25.30 -4.83 -9.23
C GLU A 173 24.02 -4.39 -8.49
N GLU A 174 23.96 -3.12 -8.07
CA GLU A 174 22.76 -2.47 -7.51
C GLU A 174 21.63 -2.42 -8.54
N ILE A 175 21.89 -1.88 -9.74
CA ILE A 175 20.89 -1.81 -10.82
C ILE A 175 20.48 -3.21 -11.30
N LYS A 176 21.40 -4.18 -11.34
CA LYS A 176 21.05 -5.59 -11.61
C LYS A 176 20.13 -6.18 -10.55
N ARG A 177 20.37 -5.89 -9.26
CA ARG A 177 19.50 -6.31 -8.14
C ARG A 177 18.10 -5.68 -8.27
N ILE A 178 18.01 -4.38 -8.55
CA ILE A 178 16.73 -3.68 -8.74
C ILE A 178 15.97 -4.25 -9.94
N LYS A 179 16.63 -4.41 -11.10
CA LYS A 179 16.06 -5.06 -12.30
C LYS A 179 15.55 -6.48 -11.98
N LYS A 180 16.29 -7.27 -11.19
CA LYS A 180 15.86 -8.61 -10.73
C LYS A 180 14.60 -8.54 -9.87
N ASN A 181 14.55 -7.65 -8.87
CA ASN A 181 13.41 -7.51 -7.98
C ASN A 181 12.13 -7.07 -8.72
N ILE A 182 12.25 -6.12 -9.65
CA ILE A 182 11.14 -5.69 -10.52
C ILE A 182 10.61 -6.87 -11.36
N ASN A 183 11.50 -7.72 -11.88
CA ASN A 183 11.11 -8.89 -12.68
C ASN A 183 10.48 -10.02 -11.85
N LEU A 184 10.92 -10.21 -10.60
CA LEU A 184 10.28 -11.13 -9.64
C LEU A 184 8.83 -10.67 -9.37
N PHE A 185 8.66 -9.42 -8.92
CA PHE A 185 7.33 -8.83 -8.70
C PHE A 185 6.41 -8.93 -9.93
N LYS A 186 6.91 -8.60 -11.14
CA LYS A 186 6.17 -8.73 -12.40
C LYS A 186 5.71 -10.17 -12.71
N ASN A 187 6.35 -11.20 -12.16
CA ASN A 187 5.95 -12.59 -12.34
C ASN A 187 4.98 -13.05 -11.25
N ASP A 188 5.29 -12.78 -9.99
CA ASP A 188 4.44 -13.15 -8.85
C ASP A 188 3.07 -12.46 -8.94
N TRP A 189 3.07 -11.17 -9.31
CA TRP A 189 1.85 -10.39 -9.56
C TRP A 189 0.96 -10.98 -10.65
N LYS A 190 1.48 -11.67 -11.69
CA LYS A 190 0.61 -12.32 -12.70
C LYS A 190 -0.24 -13.42 -12.09
N THR A 191 0.33 -14.18 -11.15
CA THR A 191 -0.35 -15.25 -10.43
C THR A 191 -1.42 -14.67 -9.51
N VAL A 192 -1.10 -13.60 -8.78
CA VAL A 192 -2.03 -12.86 -7.92
C VAL A 192 -3.15 -12.20 -8.74
N GLU A 193 -2.84 -11.45 -9.80
CA GLU A 193 -3.82 -10.80 -10.68
C GLU A 193 -4.79 -11.81 -11.31
N SER A 194 -4.32 -13.04 -11.62
CA SER A 194 -5.16 -14.13 -12.11
C SER A 194 -6.06 -14.75 -11.02
N ALA A 195 -5.64 -14.73 -9.76
CA ALA A 195 -6.48 -15.14 -8.64
C ALA A 195 -7.57 -14.09 -8.34
N ILE A 196 -7.19 -12.81 -8.28
CA ILE A 196 -8.13 -11.70 -8.04
C ILE A 196 -9.21 -11.64 -9.13
N LYS A 197 -8.85 -11.76 -10.40
CA LYS A 197 -9.81 -11.73 -11.54
C LYS A 197 -10.83 -12.87 -11.55
N LYS A 198 -10.65 -13.93 -10.75
CA LYS A 198 -11.67 -14.98 -10.57
C LYS A 198 -12.72 -14.60 -9.52
N SER A 199 -12.40 -13.68 -8.61
CA SER A 199 -13.33 -13.16 -7.61
C SER A 199 -14.24 -12.10 -8.23
N SER A 200 -15.50 -12.44 -8.47
CA SER A 200 -16.50 -11.52 -9.04
C SER A 200 -16.85 -10.30 -8.17
N GLN A 201 -16.46 -10.34 -6.89
CA GLN A 201 -16.75 -9.31 -5.89
C GLN A 201 -15.71 -8.18 -5.84
N VAL A 202 -14.55 -8.32 -6.50
CA VAL A 202 -13.41 -7.41 -6.33
C VAL A 202 -13.15 -6.60 -7.58
N GLN A 203 -13.09 -5.28 -7.44
CA GLN A 203 -12.75 -4.36 -8.52
C GLN A 203 -11.24 -4.20 -8.67
N VAL A 204 -10.68 -4.61 -9.81
CA VAL A 204 -9.25 -4.38 -10.11
C VAL A 204 -9.08 -3.12 -10.94
N VAL A 205 -8.33 -2.16 -10.40
CA VAL A 205 -8.01 -0.89 -11.05
C VAL A 205 -6.53 -0.90 -11.42
N VAL A 206 -6.21 -0.75 -12.69
CA VAL A 206 -4.82 -0.67 -13.18
C VAL A 206 -4.56 0.75 -13.66
N LEU A 207 -3.61 1.43 -13.02
CA LEU A 207 -3.26 2.81 -13.33
C LEU A 207 -1.82 2.89 -13.83
N GLU A 208 -1.63 3.59 -14.93
CA GLU A 208 -0.30 3.83 -15.51
C GLU A 208 0.35 5.06 -14.86
N ILE A 209 1.55 4.91 -14.30
CA ILE A 209 2.24 5.99 -13.58
C ILE A 209 3.10 6.87 -14.47
N ALA A 210 3.47 6.39 -15.67
CA ALA A 210 4.27 7.18 -16.59
C ALA A 210 3.52 8.45 -16.98
N GLU A 211 4.20 9.60 -16.85
CA GLU A 211 3.72 10.94 -17.22
C GLU A 211 2.47 11.44 -16.47
N GLN A 212 2.02 10.72 -15.44
CA GLN A 212 0.94 11.12 -14.54
C GLN A 212 1.44 11.77 -13.24
N THR A 213 0.60 12.62 -12.65
CA THR A 213 0.83 13.20 -11.32
C THR A 213 0.18 12.35 -10.23
N PRO A 214 0.63 12.43 -8.97
CA PRO A 214 -0.02 11.75 -7.84
C PRO A 214 -1.51 12.09 -7.72
N GLU A 215 -1.86 13.36 -7.95
CA GLU A 215 -3.23 13.88 -7.87
C GLU A 215 -4.10 13.33 -9.01
N SER A 216 -3.54 13.18 -10.23
CA SER A 216 -4.24 12.53 -11.35
C SER A 216 -4.57 11.07 -11.03
N LEU A 217 -3.61 10.32 -10.49
CA LEU A 217 -3.77 8.92 -10.08
C LEU A 217 -4.76 8.77 -8.91
N LEU A 218 -4.71 9.68 -7.94
CA LEU A 218 -5.64 9.74 -6.81
C LEU A 218 -7.07 10.02 -7.30
N ASN A 219 -7.26 11.03 -8.14
CA ASN A 219 -8.57 11.37 -8.69
C ASN A 219 -9.16 10.24 -9.57
N GLN A 220 -8.33 9.52 -10.33
CA GLN A 220 -8.74 8.32 -11.06
C GLN A 220 -9.18 7.20 -10.11
N THR A 221 -8.46 7.00 -9.01
CA THR A 221 -8.80 6.01 -7.98
C THR A 221 -10.11 6.36 -7.30
N LEU A 222 -10.27 7.60 -6.83
CA LEU A 222 -11.48 8.10 -6.17
C LEU A 222 -12.71 7.98 -7.07
N LEU A 223 -12.62 8.39 -8.34
CA LEU A 223 -13.73 8.29 -9.29
C LEU A 223 -14.23 6.84 -9.46
N VAL A 224 -13.32 5.87 -9.42
CA VAL A 224 -13.63 4.45 -9.53
C VAL A 224 -14.23 3.92 -8.22
N MET A 225 -13.66 4.26 -7.07
CA MET A 225 -14.17 3.89 -5.74
C MET A 225 -15.54 4.52 -5.42
N GLU A 226 -15.82 5.73 -5.90
CA GLU A 226 -17.12 6.39 -5.73
C GLU A 226 -18.25 5.77 -6.56
N LYS A 227 -17.90 5.16 -7.71
CA LYS A 227 -18.88 4.73 -8.72
C LYS A 227 -19.96 3.76 -8.17
N PRO A 228 -19.64 2.76 -7.30
CA PRO A 228 -20.64 1.90 -6.69
C PRO A 228 -21.61 2.62 -5.74
N PHE A 229 -21.20 3.75 -5.15
CA PHE A 229 -21.99 4.51 -4.18
C PHE A 229 -22.90 5.58 -4.82
N LYS A 230 -22.77 5.81 -6.14
CA LYS A 230 -23.60 6.77 -6.87
C LYS A 230 -24.97 6.16 -7.12
N TYR A 231 -25.97 6.63 -6.36
CA TYR A 231 -27.37 6.27 -6.55
C TYR A 231 -27.85 6.75 -7.93
N TYR A 232 -28.08 5.79 -8.83
CA TYR A 232 -28.84 6.04 -10.05
C TYR A 232 -30.32 5.93 -9.69
N GLY A 233 -31.07 7.03 -9.84
CA GLY A 233 -32.52 6.99 -9.69
C GLY A 233 -33.09 5.93 -10.61
N TRP A 234 -33.85 4.98 -10.04
CA TRP A 234 -34.52 3.94 -10.82
C TRP A 234 -35.45 4.63 -11.81
N LYS A 235 -35.29 4.34 -13.09
CA LYS A 235 -36.26 4.78 -14.09
C LYS A 235 -37.43 3.83 -14.04
N LEU A 236 -38.59 4.33 -13.63
CA LEU A 236 -39.87 3.65 -13.86
C LEU A 236 -39.93 3.21 -15.33
N SER A 237 -40.10 1.91 -15.52
CA SER A 237 -40.45 1.28 -16.77
C SER A 237 -41.95 1.40 -17.02
N ASP A 238 -42.38 1.11 -18.25
CA ASP A 238 -43.80 1.08 -18.57
C ASP A 238 -44.50 -0.09 -17.83
N GLU A 239 -43.80 -1.21 -17.60
CA GLU A 239 -44.25 -2.28 -16.71
C GLU A 239 -44.45 -1.85 -15.25
N ASP A 240 -43.53 -1.06 -14.65
CA ASP A 240 -43.70 -0.57 -13.26
C ASP A 240 -44.95 0.33 -13.13
N LEU A 241 -45.30 1.07 -14.19
CA LEU A 241 -46.52 1.89 -14.25
C LEU A 241 -47.79 1.06 -14.46
N GLU A 242 -47.68 -0.09 -15.15
CA GLU A 242 -48.80 -1.02 -15.34
C GLU A 242 -49.06 -1.86 -14.07
N GLU A 243 -48.02 -2.18 -13.29
CA GLU A 243 -48.12 -2.81 -11.96
C GLU A 243 -48.81 -1.86 -10.95
N GLU A 244 -48.32 -0.63 -10.78
CA GLU A 244 -48.97 0.39 -9.92
C GLU A 244 -50.43 0.67 -10.32
N ALA A 245 -50.76 0.62 -11.62
CA ALA A 245 -52.14 0.79 -12.10
C ALA A 245 -53.03 -0.43 -11.80
N GLN A 246 -52.47 -1.64 -11.74
CA GLN A 246 -53.19 -2.85 -11.33
C GLN A 246 -53.41 -2.88 -9.81
N ASP A 247 -52.41 -2.49 -9.01
CA ASP A 247 -52.52 -2.40 -7.55
C ASP A 247 -53.59 -1.36 -7.15
N LEU A 248 -53.56 -0.15 -7.73
CA LEU A 248 -54.59 0.87 -7.51
C LEU A 248 -56.01 0.41 -7.93
N ALA A 249 -56.11 -0.41 -8.97
CA ALA A 249 -57.40 -0.97 -9.39
C ALA A 249 -57.90 -2.03 -8.39
N ALA A 250 -57.02 -2.90 -7.90
CA ALA A 250 -57.34 -3.92 -6.91
C ALA A 250 -57.73 -3.32 -5.55
N GLU A 251 -57.07 -2.25 -5.10
CA GLU A 251 -57.46 -1.50 -3.90
C GLU A 251 -58.88 -0.90 -4.08
N GLY A 252 -59.15 -0.24 -5.21
CA GLY A 252 -60.46 0.35 -5.50
C GLY A 252 -61.60 -0.67 -5.66
N GLU A 253 -61.32 -1.87 -6.18
CA GLU A 253 -62.29 -2.97 -6.22
C GLU A 253 -62.56 -3.53 -4.81
N ASN A 254 -61.54 -3.68 -3.97
CA ASN A 254 -61.71 -4.15 -2.59
C ASN A 254 -62.46 -3.14 -1.70
N GLU A 255 -62.25 -1.83 -1.89
CA GLU A 255 -63.06 -0.79 -1.21
C GLU A 255 -64.54 -0.84 -1.64
N GLN A 256 -64.85 -1.15 -2.90
CA GLN A 256 -66.23 -1.27 -3.38
C GLN A 256 -66.91 -2.56 -2.90
N GLU A 257 -66.21 -3.69 -2.83
CA GLU A 257 -66.76 -4.93 -2.24
C GLU A 257 -67.03 -4.78 -0.72
N GLU A 258 -66.28 -3.93 -0.01
CA GLU A 258 -66.57 -3.60 1.39
C GLU A 258 -67.79 -2.65 1.54
N GLU A 259 -67.97 -1.64 0.67
CA GLU A 259 -69.16 -0.75 0.71
C GLU A 259 -70.47 -1.45 0.28
N GLU A 260 -70.46 -2.39 -0.68
CA GLU A 260 -71.66 -3.17 -1.05
C GLU A 260 -72.00 -4.31 -0.04
N GLY A 261 -71.17 -4.48 1.00
CA GLY A 261 -71.31 -5.52 2.02
C GLY A 261 -72.07 -5.16 3.31
N GLU A 262 -72.40 -3.88 3.54
CA GLU A 262 -73.18 -3.38 4.70
C GLU A 262 -74.71 -3.26 4.46
#